data_AF-W6Q0M2-F1
#
_entry.id   AF-W6Q0M2-F1
#
_cell.length_a   1.000
_cell.length_b   1.000
_cell.length_c   1.000
_cell.angle_alpha   90.00
_cell.angle_beta   90.00
_cell.angle_gamma   90.00
#
_symmetry.space_group_name_H-M   'P 1'
#
loop_
_entity.id
_entity.type
_entity.pdbx_description
1 polymer ?
#
loop_
_entity_poly.entity_id
_entity_poly.type
_entity_poly.pdbx_seq_one_letter_code
_entity_poly.pdbx_strand_id
1 'polypeptide(L)'
;MQILLSSALALVGMAQATTVCSGTFSTISAAEFVSNLHPGWNLGNNLDAVPDEGSWNNMPVVASTVDTIKDAGFRSVRLPVTWAYHFTGGSPNWTVDPAWLQRVSDVVDMIVARGIYAIVDVHHDSWVWADATQSGTNLTMIEEKFYIAFEPINEPPCNTAVDVTESNKLNNIFLQAINDAGGFNSQRIVNLVGGGEDSVKTADWFVAPSGFWNPYAIQFHYYSPCGP
;
A
#
# COMPACT_ATOMS: atom_id res chain seq x y z
N MET A 1 3.19 -19.05 -2.59
CA MET A 1 3.46 -17.73 -3.18
C MET A 1 4.21 -16.95 -2.13
N GLN A 2 5.54 -16.97 -2.19
CA GLN A 2 6.41 -16.36 -1.19
C GLN A 2 6.56 -14.89 -1.60
N ILE A 3 5.98 -13.97 -0.82
CA ILE A 3 6.22 -12.55 -1.04
C ILE A 3 7.62 -12.29 -0.49
N LEU A 4 8.62 -12.38 -1.36
CA LEU A 4 9.94 -11.88 -1.05
C LEU A 4 9.83 -10.35 -1.03
N LEU A 5 9.55 -9.79 0.15
CA LEU A 5 10.01 -8.46 0.49
C LEU A 5 11.54 -8.57 0.55
N SER A 6 12.18 -8.53 -0.62
CA SER A 6 13.64 -8.45 -0.71
C SER A 6 14.04 -7.24 0.12
N SER A 7 14.82 -7.48 1.17
CA SER A 7 15.59 -6.47 1.88
C SER A 7 16.48 -5.75 0.86
N ALA A 8 15.96 -4.71 0.23
CA ALA A 8 16.69 -3.89 -0.71
C ALA A 8 17.67 -3.05 0.11
N LEU A 9 18.93 -3.48 0.09
CA LEU A 9 20.05 -2.67 0.55
C LEU A 9 19.99 -1.30 -0.14
N ALA A 10 19.95 -0.25 0.66
CA ALA A 10 20.26 1.10 0.21
C ALA A 10 21.72 1.14 -0.28
N LEU A 11 21.91 1.28 -1.60
CA LEU A 11 23.19 1.63 -2.22
C LEU A 11 22.90 2.58 -3.39
N VAL A 12 23.09 3.87 -3.16
CA VAL A 12 23.24 4.84 -4.25
C VAL A 12 24.71 4.80 -4.67
N GLY A 13 24.97 4.28 -5.88
CA GLY A 13 26.31 4.25 -6.50
C GLY A 13 26.66 2.98 -7.25
N MET A 14 25.89 1.90 -7.08
CA MET A 14 25.97 0.69 -7.90
C MET A 14 24.58 0.44 -8.48
N ALA A 15 24.51 0.03 -9.75
CA ALA A 15 23.26 -0.30 -10.44
C ALA A 15 22.31 -1.03 -9.49
N GLN A 16 21.10 -0.49 -9.25
CA GLN A 16 20.07 -1.18 -8.48
C GLN A 16 19.92 -2.56 -9.10
N ALA A 17 20.33 -3.60 -8.37
CA ALA A 17 20.18 -4.96 -8.84
C ALA A 17 18.69 -5.24 -8.85
N THR A 18 18.10 -5.28 -10.04
CA THR A 18 16.71 -5.67 -10.21
C THR A 18 16.52 -7.04 -9.58
N THR A 19 15.51 -7.17 -8.71
CA THR A 19 15.27 -8.46 -8.06
C THR A 19 14.94 -9.48 -9.14
N VAL A 20 15.59 -10.65 -9.13
CA VAL A 20 15.23 -11.76 -10.00
C VAL A 20 14.57 -12.83 -9.15
N CYS A 21 13.27 -13.06 -9.38
CA CYS A 21 12.54 -14.13 -8.72
C CYS A 21 12.63 -15.41 -9.56
N SER A 22 13.06 -16.52 -8.96
CA SER A 22 13.18 -17.83 -9.63
C SER A 22 11.87 -18.65 -9.64
N GLY A 23 10.80 -18.11 -9.04
CA GLY A 23 9.50 -18.76 -8.95
C GLY A 23 8.67 -18.67 -10.24
N THR A 24 7.40 -19.01 -10.14
CA THR A 24 6.39 -18.74 -11.17
C THR A 24 5.39 -17.73 -10.63
N PHE A 25 4.87 -16.89 -11.53
CA PHE A 25 3.78 -15.98 -11.25
C PHE A 25 2.62 -16.30 -12.17
N SER A 26 1.45 -16.56 -11.57
CA SER A 26 0.22 -16.77 -12.33
C SER A 26 -0.46 -15.43 -12.51
N THR A 27 -0.51 -14.93 -13.74
CA THR A 27 -1.29 -13.75 -14.05
C THR A 27 -2.77 -14.10 -14.05
N ILE A 28 -3.58 -13.18 -13.52
CA ILE A 28 -5.04 -13.20 -13.64
C ILE A 28 -5.49 -11.82 -14.15
N SER A 29 -6.73 -11.70 -14.61
CA SER A 29 -7.27 -10.39 -14.98
C SER A 29 -7.58 -9.54 -13.75
N ALA A 30 -7.58 -8.21 -13.89
CA ALA A 30 -8.00 -7.31 -12.81
C ALA A 30 -9.45 -7.61 -12.35
N ALA A 31 -10.34 -7.98 -13.27
CA ALA A 31 -11.71 -8.38 -12.95
C ALA A 31 -11.77 -9.66 -12.12
N GLU A 32 -10.97 -10.67 -12.47
CA GLU A 32 -10.86 -11.92 -11.72
C GLU A 32 -10.26 -11.68 -10.33
N PHE A 33 -9.25 -10.82 -10.22
CA PHE A 33 -8.70 -10.39 -8.93
C PHE A 33 -9.77 -9.78 -8.04
N VAL A 34 -10.51 -8.77 -8.52
CA VAL A 34 -11.61 -8.14 -7.76
C VAL A 34 -12.66 -9.17 -7.35
N SER A 35 -13.04 -10.08 -8.25
CA SER A 35 -13.97 -11.18 -7.94
C SER A 35 -13.43 -12.15 -6.89
N ASN A 36 -12.12 -12.30 -6.80
CA ASN A 36 -11.48 -13.20 -5.85
C ASN A 36 -11.28 -12.59 -4.46
N LEU A 37 -11.30 -11.26 -4.35
CA LEU A 37 -11.21 -10.55 -3.07
C LEU A 37 -12.48 -10.69 -2.22
N HIS A 38 -13.66 -10.83 -2.83
CA HIS A 38 -14.94 -10.78 -2.12
C HIS A 38 -15.31 -12.11 -1.43
N PRO A 39 -15.78 -12.08 -0.16
CA PRO A 39 -15.78 -10.93 0.75
C PRO A 39 -14.39 -10.70 1.37
N GLY A 40 -14.05 -9.43 1.64
CA GLY A 40 -12.79 -9.03 2.26
C GLY A 40 -12.98 -8.45 3.66
N TRP A 41 -11.92 -8.47 4.46
CA TRP A 41 -11.89 -7.96 5.84
C TRP A 41 -10.70 -7.02 6.06
N ASN A 42 -10.87 -5.94 6.82
CA ASN A 42 -9.76 -5.01 7.16
C ASN A 42 -9.16 -5.36 8.52
N LEU A 43 -7.84 -5.59 8.58
CA LEU A 43 -7.07 -5.67 9.83
C LEU A 43 -6.76 -4.27 10.34
N GLY A 44 -7.82 -3.51 10.64
CA GLY A 44 -7.72 -2.11 11.06
C GLY A 44 -7.33 -1.95 12.53
N ASN A 45 -6.71 -0.82 12.84
CA ASN A 45 -6.15 -0.46 14.14
C ASN A 45 -5.11 -1.49 14.64
N ASN A 46 -4.36 -2.12 13.73
CA ASN A 46 -3.26 -3.04 13.98
C ASN A 46 -1.94 -2.42 13.52
N LEU A 47 -1.43 -2.73 12.32
CA LEU A 47 -0.17 -2.17 11.82
C LEU A 47 -0.31 -0.70 11.37
N ASP A 48 -1.54 -0.22 11.21
CA ASP A 48 -1.89 1.18 11.00
C ASP A 48 -1.90 2.01 12.29
N ALA A 49 -1.89 1.37 13.46
CA ALA A 49 -1.87 2.09 14.73
C ALA A 49 -0.63 2.97 14.87
N VAL A 50 -0.79 4.10 15.55
CA VAL A 50 0.27 5.10 15.75
C VAL A 50 0.68 5.16 17.23
N PRO A 51 1.98 5.12 17.56
CA PRO A 51 3.12 5.00 16.65
C PRO A 51 3.43 3.56 16.19
N ASP A 52 3.06 2.54 16.97
CA ASP A 52 3.42 1.15 16.71
C ASP A 52 2.20 0.22 16.71
N GLU A 53 2.36 -0.97 16.14
CA GLU A 53 1.39 -2.06 16.32
C GLU A 53 1.11 -2.32 17.80
N GLY A 54 -0.15 -2.24 18.19
CA GLY A 54 -0.56 -2.38 19.59
C GLY A 54 -0.74 -1.07 20.35
N SER A 55 -0.46 0.07 19.72
CA SER A 55 -0.60 1.39 20.36
C SER A 55 -2.06 1.84 20.53
N TRP A 56 -2.97 1.26 19.76
CA TRP A 56 -4.41 1.54 19.83
C TRP A 56 -5.15 0.39 20.53
N ASN A 57 -6.34 0.01 20.05
CA ASN A 57 -7.26 -0.88 20.78
C ASN A 57 -7.04 -2.38 20.54
N ASN A 58 -6.03 -2.78 19.75
CA ASN A 58 -5.79 -4.17 19.39
C ASN A 58 -4.42 -4.64 19.88
N MET A 59 -4.29 -5.93 20.20
CA MET A 59 -2.99 -6.57 20.39
C MET A 59 -2.31 -6.84 19.03
N PRO A 60 -0.98 -7.03 19.01
CA PRO A 60 -0.27 -7.48 17.81
C PRO A 60 -0.91 -8.71 17.18
N VAL A 61 -1.03 -8.71 15.85
CA VAL A 61 -1.68 -9.79 15.12
C VAL A 61 -0.89 -11.08 15.25
N VAL A 62 -1.63 -12.16 15.47
CA VAL A 62 -1.12 -13.52 15.53
C VAL A 62 -1.79 -14.36 14.45
N ALA A 63 -1.16 -15.48 14.10
CA ALA A 63 -1.62 -16.34 13.01
C ALA A 63 -3.09 -16.80 13.20
N SER A 64 -3.51 -17.07 14.44
CA SER A 64 -4.88 -17.48 14.77
C SER A 64 -5.94 -16.41 14.51
N THR A 65 -5.56 -15.12 14.47
CA THR A 65 -6.46 -14.04 14.02
C THR A 65 -6.84 -14.28 12.55
N VAL A 66 -5.86 -14.63 11.71
CA VAL A 66 -6.09 -14.89 10.29
C VAL A 66 -6.80 -16.21 10.05
N ASP A 67 -6.57 -17.23 10.89
CA ASP A 67 -7.39 -18.45 10.88
C ASP A 67 -8.87 -18.12 11.10
N THR A 68 -9.17 -17.29 12.10
CA THR A 68 -10.55 -16.87 12.40
C THR A 68 -11.19 -16.12 11.22
N ILE A 69 -10.45 -15.22 10.58
CA ILE A 69 -10.93 -14.48 9.40
C ILE A 69 -11.26 -15.44 8.25
N LYS A 70 -10.38 -16.40 7.98
CA LYS A 70 -10.61 -17.40 6.93
C LYS A 70 -11.79 -18.32 7.25
N ASP A 71 -11.87 -18.79 8.49
CA ASP A 71 -12.95 -19.69 8.94
C ASP A 71 -14.32 -19.00 8.92
N ALA A 72 -14.35 -17.68 9.07
CA ALA A 72 -15.55 -16.86 8.88
C ALA A 72 -15.97 -16.70 7.39
N GLY A 73 -15.17 -17.19 6.44
CA GLY A 73 -15.49 -17.20 5.01
C GLY A 73 -14.93 -16.03 4.21
N PHE A 74 -14.07 -15.19 4.79
CA PHE A 74 -13.39 -14.12 4.05
C PHE A 74 -12.31 -14.67 3.12
N ARG A 75 -12.20 -14.07 1.94
CA ARG A 75 -11.29 -14.47 0.86
C ARG A 75 -10.11 -13.52 0.68
N SER A 76 -10.16 -12.37 1.34
CA SER A 76 -9.07 -11.41 1.38
C SER A 76 -8.98 -10.66 2.72
N VAL A 77 -7.78 -10.18 3.02
CA VAL A 77 -7.49 -9.25 4.10
C VAL A 77 -6.86 -7.99 3.49
N ARG A 78 -7.42 -6.83 3.80
CA ARG A 78 -6.70 -5.57 3.68
C ARG A 78 -5.92 -5.35 4.98
N LEU A 79 -4.63 -5.06 4.83
CA LEU A 79 -3.65 -4.82 5.87
C LEU A 79 -3.21 -3.36 5.81
N PRO A 80 -3.94 -2.45 6.48
CA PRO A 80 -3.48 -1.10 6.76
C PRO A 80 -2.11 -1.08 7.44
N VAL A 81 -1.14 -0.29 6.94
CA VAL A 81 0.17 -0.13 7.58
C VAL A 81 0.56 1.34 7.63
N THR A 82 0.93 1.83 8.82
CA THR A 82 1.48 3.18 8.98
C THR A 82 3.00 3.13 9.04
N TRP A 83 3.69 3.89 8.19
CA TRP A 83 5.16 3.84 8.05
C TRP A 83 5.85 5.03 8.72
N ALA A 84 5.11 6.11 8.96
CA ALA A 84 5.62 7.42 9.39
C ALA A 84 6.58 7.40 10.59
N TYR A 85 6.39 6.46 11.52
CA TYR A 85 7.16 6.35 12.77
C TYR A 85 8.32 5.35 12.69
N HIS A 86 8.47 4.69 11.53
CA HIS A 86 9.46 3.64 11.31
C HIS A 86 10.50 4.01 10.26
N PHE A 87 10.59 5.28 9.86
CA PHE A 87 11.72 5.78 9.08
C PHE A 87 12.93 6.03 9.99
N THR A 88 14.05 5.39 9.68
CA THR A 88 15.34 5.54 10.37
C THR A 88 16.32 6.42 9.59
N GLY A 89 16.05 6.66 8.31
CA GLY A 89 16.79 7.58 7.44
C GLY A 89 16.04 8.89 7.18
N GLY A 90 16.74 9.85 6.56
CA GLY A 90 16.16 11.09 6.07
C GLY A 90 16.32 11.24 4.56
N SER A 91 15.90 12.40 4.03
CA SER A 91 16.01 12.73 2.61
C SER A 91 17.45 12.56 2.07
N PRO A 92 17.61 12.03 0.85
CA PRO A 92 16.55 11.56 -0.06
C PRO A 92 16.17 10.07 0.12
N ASN A 93 16.84 9.35 1.04
CA ASN A 93 16.82 7.88 1.06
C ASN A 93 15.72 7.27 1.94
N TRP A 94 15.33 7.95 3.02
CA TRP A 94 14.24 7.58 3.92
C TRP A 94 14.22 6.10 4.35
N THR A 95 15.36 5.49 4.68
CA THR A 95 15.43 4.08 5.09
C THR A 95 14.36 3.68 6.12
N VAL A 96 13.59 2.63 5.85
CA VAL A 96 12.62 2.04 6.81
C VAL A 96 13.36 1.12 7.77
N ASP A 97 12.94 1.11 9.03
CA ASP A 97 13.41 0.18 10.05
C ASP A 97 13.25 -1.28 9.54
N PRO A 98 14.35 -2.04 9.43
CA PRO A 98 14.29 -3.45 9.03
C PRO A 98 13.39 -4.31 9.93
N ALA A 99 13.27 -3.97 11.22
CA ALA A 99 12.39 -4.70 12.13
C ALA A 99 10.91 -4.49 11.78
N TRP A 100 10.53 -3.27 11.40
CA TRP A 100 9.18 -2.97 10.94
C TRP A 100 8.88 -3.63 9.59
N LEU A 101 9.81 -3.55 8.63
CA LEU A 101 9.68 -4.27 7.34
C LEU A 101 9.49 -5.77 7.54
N GLN A 102 10.28 -6.39 8.42
CA GLN A 102 10.14 -7.80 8.74
C GLN A 102 8.79 -8.09 9.38
N ARG A 103 8.33 -7.23 10.30
CA ARG A 103 7.03 -7.40 10.94
C ARG A 103 5.88 -7.36 9.93
N VAL A 104 5.87 -6.40 9.02
CA VAL A 104 4.88 -6.32 7.93
C VAL A 104 4.94 -7.59 7.08
N SER A 105 6.15 -8.05 6.71
CA SER A 105 6.35 -9.31 5.97
C SER A 105 5.76 -10.51 6.71
N ASP A 106 5.99 -10.63 8.01
CA ASP A 106 5.48 -11.74 8.82
C ASP A 106 3.94 -11.80 8.79
N VAL A 107 3.27 -10.64 8.89
CA VAL A 107 1.81 -10.56 8.85
C VAL A 107 1.27 -10.88 7.45
N VAL A 108 1.92 -10.36 6.40
CA VAL A 108 1.60 -10.72 5.02
C VAL A 108 1.73 -12.23 4.81
N ASP A 109 2.81 -12.85 5.30
CA ASP A 109 3.01 -14.29 5.24
C ASP A 109 1.93 -15.06 6.03
N MET A 110 1.51 -14.57 7.19
CA MET A 110 0.36 -15.14 7.91
C MET A 110 -0.92 -15.15 7.04
N ILE A 111 -1.15 -14.09 6.26
CA ILE A 111 -2.30 -13.98 5.34
C ILE A 111 -2.17 -14.94 4.16
N VAL A 112 -1.08 -14.83 3.39
CA VAL A 112 -0.96 -15.58 2.13
C VAL A 112 -0.70 -17.08 2.34
N ALA A 113 -0.11 -17.48 3.48
CA ALA A 113 0.05 -18.90 3.83
C ALA A 113 -1.30 -19.62 4.01
N ARG A 114 -2.38 -18.86 4.28
CA ARG A 114 -3.74 -19.38 4.41
C ARG A 114 -4.49 -19.40 3.08
N GLY A 115 -3.85 -18.99 1.98
CA GLY A 115 -4.44 -19.02 0.64
C GLY A 115 -5.54 -17.98 0.41
N ILE A 116 -5.55 -16.91 1.22
CA ILE A 116 -6.41 -15.73 1.03
C ILE A 116 -5.55 -14.55 0.57
N TYR A 117 -6.16 -13.59 -0.11
CA TYR A 117 -5.45 -12.45 -0.69
C TYR A 117 -5.06 -11.42 0.38
N ALA A 118 -3.93 -10.75 0.19
CA ALA A 118 -3.50 -9.61 0.99
C ALA A 118 -3.50 -8.34 0.11
N ILE A 119 -4.04 -7.25 0.63
CA ILE A 119 -3.89 -5.89 0.10
C ILE A 119 -3.15 -5.09 1.17
N VAL A 120 -1.98 -4.54 0.86
CA VAL A 120 -1.19 -3.73 1.78
C VAL A 120 -1.23 -2.29 1.29
N ASP A 121 -1.16 -1.33 2.20
CA ASP A 121 -1.12 0.09 1.85
C ASP A 121 -0.17 0.90 2.74
N VAL A 122 -0.06 2.17 2.37
CA VAL A 122 0.49 3.25 3.17
C VAL A 122 -0.71 3.97 3.79
N HIS A 123 -0.89 3.86 5.11
CA HIS A 123 -2.20 4.11 5.70
C HIS A 123 -2.38 5.53 6.26
N HIS A 124 -2.01 5.76 7.52
CA HIS A 124 -2.18 7.05 8.16
C HIS A 124 -1.09 8.07 7.82
N ASP A 125 -0.06 7.62 7.10
CA ASP A 125 0.91 8.47 6.42
C ASP A 125 0.23 9.60 5.60
N SER A 126 -0.97 9.34 5.07
CA SER A 126 -1.80 10.31 4.33
C SER A 126 -2.09 11.61 5.08
N TRP A 127 -2.23 11.55 6.41
CA TRP A 127 -2.39 12.73 7.26
C TRP A 127 -1.17 13.03 8.13
N VAL A 128 -0.23 12.09 8.29
CA VAL A 128 1.00 12.33 9.07
C VAL A 128 2.04 13.12 8.27
N TRP A 129 2.28 12.78 7.01
CA TRP A 129 3.30 13.46 6.19
C TRP A 129 2.94 13.64 4.72
N ALA A 130 1.95 12.93 4.20
CA ALA A 130 1.54 12.97 2.79
C ALA A 130 0.31 13.84 2.51
N ASP A 131 -0.01 14.79 3.39
CA ASP A 131 -1.11 15.73 3.16
C ASP A 131 -0.66 16.90 2.27
N ALA A 132 -0.90 16.74 0.96
CA ALA A 132 -0.62 17.75 -0.05
C ALA A 132 -1.51 19.00 0.06
N THR A 133 -2.59 18.95 0.85
CA THR A 133 -3.54 20.06 0.99
C THR A 133 -3.04 21.12 1.98
N GLN A 134 -2.05 20.80 2.82
CA GLN A 134 -1.52 21.72 3.81
C GLN A 134 -0.59 22.77 3.19
N SER A 135 -0.65 23.98 3.74
CA SER A 135 0.24 25.07 3.31
C SER A 135 1.68 24.78 3.73
N GLY A 136 2.61 24.89 2.78
CA GLY A 136 4.03 24.66 3.02
C GLY A 136 4.46 23.19 3.04
N THR A 137 3.57 22.27 2.64
CA THR A 137 3.92 20.86 2.47
C THR A 137 5.12 20.69 1.54
N ASN A 138 6.08 19.88 1.98
CA ASN A 138 7.25 19.53 1.18
C ASN A 138 6.91 18.35 0.25
N LEU A 139 6.45 18.66 -0.97
CA LEU A 139 6.09 17.65 -1.97
C LEU A 139 7.27 16.72 -2.31
N THR A 140 8.50 17.24 -2.39
CA THR A 140 9.68 16.41 -2.64
C THR A 140 9.86 15.34 -1.55
N MET A 141 9.65 15.68 -0.29
CA MET A 141 9.71 14.70 0.80
C MET A 141 8.61 13.65 0.69
N ILE A 142 7.39 14.04 0.30
CA ILE A 142 6.29 13.10 0.05
C ILE A 142 6.70 12.11 -1.05
N GLU A 143 7.17 12.63 -2.19
CA GLU A 143 7.56 11.82 -3.35
C GLU A 143 8.70 10.84 -3.00
N GLU A 144 9.72 11.31 -2.28
CA GLU A 144 10.85 10.47 -1.85
C GLU A 144 10.42 9.36 -0.89
N LYS A 145 9.60 9.68 0.12
CA LYS A 145 9.07 8.67 1.06
C LYS A 145 8.12 7.70 0.38
N PHE A 146 7.30 8.18 -0.56
CA PHE A 146 6.33 7.33 -1.23
C PHE A 146 6.99 6.34 -2.19
N TYR A 147 8.09 6.73 -2.85
CA TYR A 147 8.85 5.85 -3.73
C TYR A 147 9.36 4.59 -3.02
N ILE A 148 9.68 4.66 -1.73
CA ILE A 148 10.17 3.49 -0.99
C ILE A 148 9.07 2.67 -0.30
N ALA A 149 7.81 3.10 -0.40
CA ALA A 149 6.71 2.48 0.32
C ALA A 149 6.09 1.29 -0.42
N PHE A 150 6.26 1.24 -1.76
CA PHE A 150 5.83 0.14 -2.63
C PHE A 150 4.36 -0.26 -2.57
N GLU A 151 3.48 0.60 -2.02
CA GLU A 151 2.05 0.33 -1.87
C GLU A 151 1.25 1.62 -2.09
N PRO A 152 -0.04 1.54 -2.49
CA PRO A 152 -0.89 2.72 -2.65
C PRO A 152 -1.14 3.42 -1.30
N ILE A 153 -1.57 4.68 -1.35
CA ILE A 153 -1.86 5.47 -0.15
C ILE A 153 -3.36 5.47 0.19
N ASN A 154 -3.70 5.29 1.47
CA ASN A 154 -5.07 5.38 1.97
C ASN A 154 -5.55 6.84 2.04
N GLU A 155 -6.75 7.09 1.54
CA GLU A 155 -7.45 8.38 1.65
C GLU A 155 -6.56 9.63 1.46
N PRO A 156 -5.77 9.76 0.37
CA PRO A 156 -4.88 10.91 0.19
C PRO A 156 -5.72 12.21 0.16
N PRO A 157 -5.50 13.16 1.09
CA PRO A 157 -6.32 14.36 1.17
C PRO A 157 -6.38 15.12 -0.15
N CYS A 158 -7.59 15.49 -0.58
CA CYS A 158 -7.80 16.08 -1.91
C CYS A 158 -9.02 17.00 -1.95
N ASN A 159 -8.80 18.30 -2.14
CA ASN A 159 -9.82 19.35 -2.15
C ASN A 159 -9.73 20.29 -3.37
N THR A 160 -8.58 20.34 -4.06
CA THR A 160 -8.27 21.27 -5.15
C THR A 160 -7.60 20.58 -6.33
N ALA A 161 -7.45 21.31 -7.46
CA ALA A 161 -6.75 20.80 -8.64
C ALA A 161 -5.26 20.49 -8.40
N VAL A 162 -4.61 21.16 -7.44
CA VAL A 162 -3.23 20.85 -7.05
C VAL A 162 -3.19 19.49 -6.35
N ASP A 163 -4.09 19.26 -5.39
CA ASP A 163 -4.17 18.02 -4.64
C ASP A 163 -4.49 16.83 -5.55
N VAL A 164 -5.35 17.04 -6.56
CA VAL A 164 -5.62 16.05 -7.62
C VAL A 164 -4.36 15.71 -8.41
N THR A 165 -3.56 16.72 -8.77
CA THR A 165 -2.32 16.51 -9.52
C THR A 165 -1.34 15.67 -8.70
N GLU A 166 -1.18 15.98 -7.42
CA GLU A 166 -0.29 15.23 -6.53
C GLU A 166 -0.82 13.81 -6.26
N SER A 167 -2.11 13.64 -5.97
CA SER A 167 -2.73 12.32 -5.78
C SER A 167 -2.52 11.40 -6.99
N ASN A 168 -2.70 11.91 -8.21
CA ASN A 168 -2.40 11.15 -9.43
C ASN A 168 -0.89 10.89 -9.61
N LYS A 169 -0.04 11.82 -9.18
CA LYS A 169 1.42 11.64 -9.22
C LYS A 169 1.88 10.52 -8.30
N LEU A 170 1.31 10.40 -7.10
CA LEU A 170 1.62 9.30 -6.17
C LEU A 170 1.36 7.94 -6.81
N ASN A 171 0.22 7.73 -7.50
CA ASN A 171 -0.04 6.48 -8.23
C ASN A 171 1.09 6.13 -9.24
N ASN A 172 1.64 7.13 -9.94
CA ASN A 172 2.76 6.92 -10.87
C ASN A 172 4.07 6.60 -10.13
N ILE A 173 4.35 7.26 -9.00
CA ILE A 173 5.53 6.99 -8.18
C ILE A 173 5.50 5.56 -7.63
N PHE A 174 4.34 5.12 -7.12
CA PHE A 174 4.14 3.75 -6.66
C PHE A 174 4.39 2.74 -7.78
N LEU A 175 3.77 2.94 -8.96
CA LEU A 175 3.97 2.07 -10.11
C LEU A 175 5.44 2.04 -10.56
N GLN A 176 6.12 3.18 -10.57
CA GLN A 176 7.53 3.25 -10.91
C GLN A 176 8.38 2.45 -9.92
N ALA A 177 8.18 2.69 -8.62
CA ALA A 177 8.90 2.02 -7.54
C ALA A 177 8.80 0.49 -7.64
N ILE A 178 7.58 -0.06 -7.71
CA ILE A 178 7.42 -1.52 -7.76
C ILE A 178 8.06 -2.12 -9.02
N ASN A 179 8.00 -1.41 -10.15
CA ASN A 179 8.60 -1.87 -11.41
C ASN A 179 10.13 -1.85 -11.37
N ASP A 180 10.72 -0.81 -10.78
CA ASP A 180 12.17 -0.69 -10.59
C ASP A 180 12.70 -1.79 -9.66
N ALA A 181 11.92 -2.19 -8.64
CA ALA A 181 12.30 -3.30 -7.76
C ALA A 181 12.42 -4.66 -8.49
N GLY A 182 11.80 -4.82 -9.66
CA GLY A 182 11.92 -5.98 -10.52
C GLY A 182 11.08 -7.19 -10.09
N GLY A 183 11.53 -8.40 -10.43
CA GLY A 183 10.83 -9.64 -10.15
C GLY A 183 9.52 -9.76 -10.93
N PHE A 184 8.45 -10.14 -10.23
CA PHE A 184 7.11 -10.23 -10.81
C PHE A 184 6.27 -8.96 -10.63
N ASN A 185 6.85 -7.87 -10.11
CA ASN A 185 6.08 -6.70 -9.74
C ASN A 185 5.41 -6.01 -10.93
N SER A 186 5.99 -6.05 -12.13
CA SER A 186 5.34 -5.53 -13.35
C SER A 186 4.09 -6.31 -13.79
N GLN A 187 3.93 -7.52 -13.26
CA GLN A 187 2.78 -8.39 -13.51
C GLN A 187 1.77 -8.37 -12.34
N ARG A 188 2.14 -7.78 -11.20
CA ARG A 188 1.30 -7.68 -10.01
C ARG A 188 0.09 -6.79 -10.32
N ILE A 189 -1.09 -7.28 -9.92
CA ILE A 189 -2.30 -6.46 -9.91
C ILE A 189 -2.20 -5.51 -8.72
N VAL A 190 -2.34 -4.23 -8.99
CA VAL A 190 -2.23 -3.18 -7.97
C VAL A 190 -3.58 -2.50 -7.73
N ASN A 191 -3.77 -1.96 -6.54
CA ASN A 191 -4.86 -1.04 -6.27
C ASN A 191 -4.37 0.38 -6.52
N LEU A 192 -5.14 1.16 -7.28
CA LEU A 192 -4.92 2.58 -7.45
C LEU A 192 -6.09 3.35 -6.82
N VAL A 193 -5.79 4.52 -6.29
CA VAL A 193 -6.75 5.32 -5.52
C VAL A 193 -6.96 6.68 -6.17
N GLY A 194 -8.18 7.21 -6.04
CA GLY A 194 -8.45 8.62 -6.31
C GLY A 194 -8.32 9.48 -5.05
N GLY A 195 -8.49 10.79 -5.21
CA GLY A 195 -8.43 11.76 -4.10
C GLY A 195 -9.41 11.43 -2.98
N GLY A 196 -8.88 11.28 -1.76
CA GLY A 196 -9.62 10.93 -0.54
C GLY A 196 -10.25 9.54 -0.56
N GLU A 197 -9.92 8.68 -1.54
CA GLU A 197 -10.65 7.44 -1.83
C GLU A 197 -12.18 7.67 -1.92
N ASP A 198 -12.58 8.85 -2.38
CA ASP A 198 -13.98 9.22 -2.58
C ASP A 198 -14.45 8.80 -3.97
N SER A 199 -15.61 8.15 -4.09
CA SER A 199 -16.10 7.64 -5.36
C SER A 199 -16.37 8.72 -6.41
N VAL A 200 -16.84 9.90 -5.99
CA VAL A 200 -17.18 11.01 -6.90
C VAL A 200 -15.89 11.69 -7.37
N LYS A 201 -14.99 12.04 -6.44
CA LYS A 201 -13.69 12.62 -6.78
C LYS A 201 -12.87 11.67 -7.65
N THR A 202 -12.94 10.36 -7.39
CA THR A 202 -12.29 9.36 -8.23
C THR A 202 -12.89 9.38 -9.64
N ALA A 203 -14.21 9.38 -9.79
CA ALA A 203 -14.85 9.43 -11.10
C ALA A 203 -14.52 10.71 -11.89
N ASP A 204 -14.41 11.84 -11.20
CA ASP A 204 -14.19 13.14 -11.83
C ASP A 204 -12.71 13.45 -12.13
N TRP A 205 -11.79 13.00 -11.27
CA TRP A 205 -10.42 13.51 -11.21
C TRP A 205 -9.32 12.45 -11.28
N PHE A 206 -9.63 11.17 -11.16
CA PHE A 206 -8.62 10.13 -11.35
C PHE A 206 -8.14 10.13 -12.80
N VAL A 207 -6.81 10.15 -12.96
CA VAL A 207 -6.17 10.00 -14.26
C VAL A 207 -5.45 8.66 -14.27
N ALA A 208 -5.89 7.76 -15.15
CA ALA A 208 -5.24 6.49 -15.35
C ALA A 208 -3.74 6.68 -15.67
N PRO A 209 -2.82 6.04 -14.92
CA PRO A 209 -1.40 6.12 -15.19
C PRO A 209 -1.06 5.67 -16.61
N SER A 210 -0.02 6.27 -17.19
CA SER A 210 0.48 5.91 -18.51
C SER A 210 1.96 5.50 -18.43
N GLY A 211 2.42 4.63 -19.34
CA GLY A 211 3.79 4.13 -19.32
C GLY A 211 4.03 2.89 -18.44
N PHE A 212 2.98 2.37 -17.79
CA PHE A 212 3.03 1.16 -16.97
C PHE A 212 2.13 0.06 -17.54
N TRP A 213 2.52 -1.19 -17.32
CA TRP A 213 1.79 -2.37 -17.83
C TRP A 213 1.09 -3.17 -16.74
N ASN A 214 1.22 -2.75 -15.48
CA ASN A 214 0.54 -3.36 -14.35
C ASN A 214 -0.97 -3.37 -14.60
N PRO A 215 -1.64 -4.53 -14.52
CA PRO A 215 -3.08 -4.55 -14.34
C PRO A 215 -3.44 -3.86 -13.01
N TYR A 216 -4.55 -3.14 -12.96
CA TYR A 216 -4.97 -2.46 -11.74
C TYR A 216 -6.47 -2.52 -11.48
N ALA A 217 -6.83 -2.41 -10.22
CA ALA A 217 -8.18 -2.15 -9.74
C ALA A 217 -8.23 -0.72 -9.16
N ILE A 218 -9.42 -0.10 -9.20
CA ILE A 218 -9.66 1.19 -8.55
C ILE A 218 -10.31 0.94 -7.20
N GLN A 219 -9.79 1.58 -6.15
CA GLN A 219 -10.29 1.49 -4.79
C GLN A 219 -10.91 2.83 -4.35
N PHE A 220 -12.03 2.74 -3.63
CA PHE A 220 -12.69 3.85 -2.95
C PHE A 220 -13.36 3.33 -1.66
N HIS A 221 -13.63 4.23 -0.72
CA HIS A 221 -14.33 3.95 0.52
C HIS A 221 -15.79 4.41 0.46
N TYR A 222 -16.64 3.75 1.25
CA TYR A 222 -18.05 4.09 1.32
C TYR A 222 -18.60 3.93 2.73
N TYR A 223 -18.85 5.07 3.38
CA TYR A 223 -19.41 5.16 4.74
C TYR A 223 -20.75 5.93 4.76
N SER A 224 -21.52 5.85 3.67
CA SER A 224 -22.78 6.59 3.51
C SER A 224 -24.02 5.71 3.72
N PRO A 225 -25.12 6.26 4.29
CA PRO A 225 -25.18 7.57 4.93
C PRO A 225 -24.33 7.58 6.21
N CYS A 226 -23.55 8.65 6.43
CA CYS A 226 -22.87 8.82 7.70
C CYS A 226 -23.92 9.01 8.82
N GLY A 227 -23.65 8.42 9.98
CA GLY A 227 -24.51 8.63 11.16
C GLY A 227 -24.59 10.12 11.54
N PRO A 228 -25.64 10.52 12.27
CA PRO A 228 -25.80 11.89 12.75
C PRO A 228 -24.67 12.35 13.67
#